data_AF-X1MS84-F1
#
_entry.id   AF-X1MS84-F1
#
_cell.length_a   1.000
_cell.length_b   1.000
_cell.length_c   1.000
_cell.angle_alpha   90.00
_cell.angle_beta   90.00
_cell.angle_gamma   90.00
#
_symmetry.space_group_name_H-M   'P 1'
#
loop_
_entity.id
_entity.type
_entity.pdbx_description
1 polymer ?
#
loop_
_entity_poly.entity_id
_entity_poly.type
_entity_poly.pdbx_seq_one_letter_code
_entity_poly.pdbx_strand_id
1 'polypeptide(L)'
;MKKRLISTIAMCLVCSILAGCVQQEMPLQTAEVTRGDLIISVSAKEGNLKMRHKEYLSFGTMGAVDEILVERGDKVIEGQVLAKLDIRPLEMGVGMAQGFPIIQ
;
A
#
# COMPACT_ATOMS: atom_id res chain seq x y z
N MET A 1 26.01 -33.83 85.84
CA MET A 1 25.38 -32.95 84.81
C MET A 1 25.95 -33.14 83.40
N LYS A 2 27.23 -33.50 83.22
CA LYS A 2 27.88 -33.71 81.91
C LYS A 2 27.23 -34.77 80.99
N LYS A 3 26.70 -35.88 81.54
CA LYS A 3 26.10 -36.98 80.75
C LYS A 3 24.78 -36.60 80.03
N ARG A 4 24.01 -35.66 80.59
CA ARG A 4 22.78 -35.14 79.97
C ARG A 4 23.09 -34.22 78.78
N LEU A 5 24.15 -33.42 78.93
CA LEU A 5 24.67 -32.51 77.90
C LEU A 5 25.23 -33.26 76.67
N ILE A 6 25.92 -34.38 76.90
CA ILE A 6 26.44 -35.23 75.82
C ILE A 6 25.29 -35.88 75.04
N SER A 7 24.23 -36.32 75.72
CA SER A 7 23.07 -36.95 75.07
C SER A 7 22.29 -35.96 74.21
N THR A 8 22.12 -34.71 74.64
CA THR A 8 21.43 -33.68 73.84
C THR A 8 22.23 -33.27 72.60
N ILE A 9 23.56 -33.20 72.72
CA ILE A 9 24.44 -32.89 71.58
C ILE A 9 24.43 -34.03 70.57
N ALA A 10 24.49 -35.28 71.03
CA ALA A 10 24.38 -36.46 70.16
C ALA A 10 23.03 -36.51 69.42
N MET A 11 21.93 -36.20 70.12
CA MET A 11 20.59 -36.14 69.52
C MET A 11 20.47 -35.06 68.45
N CYS A 12 21.00 -33.86 68.71
CA CYS A 12 21.04 -32.78 67.72
C CYS A 12 21.87 -33.15 66.49
N LEU A 13 23.03 -33.78 66.69
CA LEU A 13 23.88 -34.25 65.59
C LEU A 13 23.16 -35.29 64.72
N VAL A 14 22.39 -36.19 65.30
CA VAL A 14 21.60 -37.18 64.56
C VAL A 14 20.44 -36.52 63.80
N CYS A 15 19.75 -35.54 64.39
CA CYS A 15 18.67 -34.81 63.74
C CYS A 15 19.14 -34.02 62.50
N SER A 16 20.34 -33.42 62.55
CA SER A 16 20.89 -32.69 61.40
C SER A 16 21.25 -33.58 60.22
N ILE A 17 21.53 -34.87 60.43
CA ILE A 17 21.85 -35.83 59.35
C ILE A 17 20.57 -36.27 58.61
N LEU A 18 19.42 -36.26 59.29
CA LEU A 18 18.11 -36.64 58.70
C LEU A 18 17.40 -35.46 58.02
N ALA A 19 17.84 -34.23 58.24
CA ALA A 19 17.34 -33.04 57.55
C ALA A 19 17.96 -32.93 56.14
N GLY A 20 17.61 -33.88 55.26
CA GLY A 20 17.90 -33.76 53.83
C GLY A 20 17.22 -32.51 53.26
N CYS A 21 17.93 -31.79 52.39
CA CYS A 21 17.37 -30.65 51.66
C CYS A 21 16.14 -31.09 50.86
N VAL A 22 14.97 -30.54 51.20
CA VAL A 22 13.78 -30.63 50.35
C VAL A 22 14.02 -29.71 49.15
N GLN A 23 14.27 -30.31 47.99
CA GLN A 23 14.40 -29.56 46.74
C GLN A 23 12.99 -29.16 46.29
N GLN A 24 12.66 -27.87 46.41
CA GLN A 24 11.40 -27.35 45.90
C GLN A 24 11.48 -27.23 44.38
N GLU A 25 10.82 -28.13 43.67
CA GLU A 25 10.66 -28.03 42.22
C GLU A 25 9.75 -26.84 41.91
N MET A 26 10.33 -25.82 41.26
CA MET A 26 9.57 -24.66 40.79
C MET A 26 8.65 -25.13 39.65
N PRO A 27 7.34 -24.83 39.69
CA PRO A 27 6.42 -25.26 38.65
C PRO A 27 6.78 -24.62 37.31
N LEU A 28 7.00 -25.46 36.31
CA LEU A 28 7.23 -25.04 34.93
C LEU A 28 5.93 -24.45 34.36
N GLN A 29 5.99 -23.19 33.92
CA GLN A 29 4.88 -22.60 33.16
C GLN A 29 4.93 -23.11 31.73
N THR A 30 3.90 -23.85 31.34
CA THR A 30 3.71 -24.36 29.99
C THR A 30 2.42 -23.83 29.40
N ALA A 31 2.36 -23.74 28.07
CA ALA A 31 1.15 -23.37 27.33
C ALA A 31 0.91 -24.41 26.23
N GLU A 32 -0.35 -24.70 25.96
CA GLU A 32 -0.74 -25.62 24.89
C GLU A 32 -0.53 -24.97 23.52
N VAL A 33 0.20 -25.64 22.62
CA VAL A 33 0.50 -25.13 21.28
C VAL A 33 -0.46 -25.78 20.28
N THR A 34 -1.35 -24.99 19.71
CA THR A 34 -2.22 -25.40 18.61
C THR A 34 -1.63 -25.02 17.26
N ARG A 35 -1.69 -25.94 16.28
CA ARG A 35 -1.34 -25.63 14.88
C ARG A 35 -2.50 -24.92 14.20
N GLY A 36 -2.19 -23.85 13.49
CA GLY A 36 -3.12 -23.11 12.63
C GLY A 36 -2.37 -22.43 11.50
N ASP A 37 -3.11 -21.89 10.55
CA ASP A 37 -2.53 -21.21 9.40
C ASP A 37 -2.05 -19.81 9.78
N LEU A 38 -0.82 -19.48 9.40
CA LEU A 38 -0.23 -18.16 9.61
C LEU A 38 -0.14 -17.44 8.26
N ILE A 39 -0.93 -16.38 8.08
CA ILE A 39 -0.85 -15.53 6.89
C ILE A 39 0.25 -14.49 7.10
N ILE A 40 1.35 -14.64 6.37
CA ILE A 40 2.45 -13.67 6.36
C ILE A 40 2.24 -12.75 5.14
N SER A 41 1.72 -11.54 5.38
CA SER A 41 1.55 -10.53 4.34
C SER A 41 2.67 -9.49 4.40
N VAL A 42 3.28 -9.18 3.26
CA VAL A 42 4.20 -8.05 3.12
C VAL A 42 3.42 -6.88 2.53
N SER A 43 3.22 -5.81 3.31
CA SER A 43 2.64 -4.57 2.82
C SER A 43 3.69 -3.79 2.04
N ALA A 44 3.43 -3.47 0.77
CA ALA A 44 4.25 -2.52 0.04
C ALA A 44 4.15 -1.16 0.73
N LYS A 45 5.27 -0.63 1.24
CA LYS A 45 5.32 0.60 2.04
C LYS A 45 4.90 1.84 1.24
N GLU A 46 5.25 1.87 -0.04
CA GLU A 46 4.93 2.96 -0.97
C GLU A 46 4.91 2.41 -2.41
N GLY A 47 3.99 2.88 -3.23
CA GLY A 47 3.89 2.56 -4.65
C GLY A 47 3.36 3.75 -5.43
N ASN A 48 3.89 4.00 -6.62
CA ASN A 48 3.45 5.11 -7.47
C ASN A 48 2.46 4.61 -8.53
N LEU A 49 1.24 5.14 -8.49
CA LEU A 49 0.26 4.89 -9.53
C LEU A 49 0.51 5.81 -10.73
N LYS A 50 0.71 5.21 -11.90
CA LYS A 50 0.79 5.94 -13.17
C LYS A 50 -0.40 5.59 -14.03
N MET A 51 -0.91 6.59 -14.75
CA MET A 51 -1.97 6.38 -15.73
C MET A 51 -1.41 5.51 -16.87
N ARG A 52 -2.14 4.46 -17.26
CA ARG A 52 -1.71 3.53 -18.32
C ARG A 52 -1.57 4.22 -19.68
N HIS A 53 -2.44 5.20 -19.96
CA HIS A 53 -2.47 5.94 -21.22
C HIS A 53 -2.60 7.42 -20.91
N LYS A 54 -1.67 8.23 -21.43
CA LYS A 54 -1.69 9.69 -21.29
C LYS A 54 -1.24 10.29 -22.61
N GLU A 55 -2.12 11.06 -23.23
CA GLU A 55 -1.85 11.70 -24.52
C GLU A 55 -1.88 13.22 -24.37
N TYR A 56 -1.03 13.89 -25.13
CA TYR A 56 -1.08 15.34 -25.30
C TYR A 56 -1.66 15.62 -26.69
N LEU A 57 -2.85 16.19 -26.71
CA LEU A 57 -3.53 16.50 -27.96
C LEU A 57 -3.00 17.82 -28.53
N SER A 58 -2.78 17.83 -29.83
CA SER A 58 -2.41 19.02 -30.61
C SER A 58 -3.22 19.05 -31.90
N PHE A 59 -3.31 20.22 -32.50
CA PHE A 59 -3.93 20.37 -33.80
C PHE A 59 -2.93 20.00 -34.91
N GLY A 60 -3.39 19.21 -35.89
CA GLY A 60 -2.57 18.79 -37.03
C GLY A 60 -2.34 19.89 -38.08
N THR A 61 -3.05 21.01 -37.98
CA THR A 61 -2.93 22.16 -38.87
C THR A 61 -2.78 23.44 -38.05
N MET A 62 -2.18 24.47 -38.66
CA MET A 62 -2.16 25.81 -38.08
C MET A 62 -3.53 26.47 -38.24
N GLY A 63 -3.99 27.18 -37.21
CA GLY A 63 -5.26 27.89 -37.23
C GLY A 63 -5.61 28.50 -35.88
N ALA A 64 -6.65 29.34 -35.87
CA ALA A 64 -7.25 29.85 -34.65
C ALA A 64 -8.28 28.85 -34.10
N VAL A 65 -8.38 28.73 -32.79
CA VAL A 65 -9.46 27.95 -32.15
C VAL A 65 -10.74 28.77 -32.22
N ASP A 66 -11.79 28.18 -32.77
CA ASP A 66 -13.13 28.78 -32.84
C ASP A 66 -13.91 28.47 -31.57
N GLU A 67 -13.94 27.19 -31.17
CA GLU A 67 -14.73 26.73 -30.03
C GLU A 67 -14.06 25.55 -29.30
N ILE A 68 -14.22 25.51 -27.97
CA ILE A 68 -13.86 24.35 -27.13
C ILE A 68 -15.16 23.73 -26.61
N LEU A 69 -15.36 22.44 -26.89
CA LEU A 69 -16.62 21.71 -26.65
C LEU A 69 -16.60 20.87 -25.37
N VAL A 70 -15.57 21.01 -24.53
CA VAL A 70 -15.38 20.24 -23.31
C VAL A 70 -14.86 21.12 -22.19
N GLU A 71 -15.19 20.76 -20.96
CA GLU A 71 -14.68 21.41 -19.76
C GLU A 71 -13.60 20.56 -19.08
N ARG A 72 -12.85 21.21 -18.18
CA ARG A 72 -11.82 20.52 -17.41
C ARG A 72 -12.45 19.49 -16.49
N GLY A 73 -12.02 18.24 -16.64
CA GLY A 73 -12.47 17.12 -15.82
C GLY A 73 -13.52 16.24 -16.49
N ASP A 74 -13.97 16.62 -17.69
CA ASP A 74 -14.91 15.83 -18.46
C ASP A 74 -14.32 14.46 -18.86
N LYS A 75 -15.22 13.47 -18.90
CA LYS A 75 -14.93 12.17 -19.48
C LYS A 75 -15.27 12.23 -20.96
N VAL A 76 -14.30 11.84 -21.79
CA VAL A 76 -14.44 11.84 -23.24
C VAL A 76 -14.27 10.43 -23.78
N ILE A 77 -14.85 10.17 -24.95
CA ILE A 77 -14.69 8.91 -25.67
C ILE A 77 -13.81 9.08 -26.92
N GLU A 78 -13.28 7.98 -27.42
CA GLU A 78 -12.53 7.98 -28.67
C GLU A 78 -13.39 8.53 -29.83
N GLY A 79 -12.78 9.39 -30.66
CA GLY A 79 -13.45 10.04 -31.79
C GLY A 79 -14.36 11.22 -31.41
N GLN A 80 -14.51 11.54 -30.12
CA GLN A 80 -15.27 12.71 -29.70
C GLN A 80 -14.55 14.01 -30.12
N VAL A 81 -15.31 14.93 -30.72
CA VAL A 81 -14.81 16.27 -31.06
C VAL A 81 -14.66 17.07 -29.77
N LEU A 82 -13.43 17.51 -29.48
CA LEU A 82 -13.11 18.26 -28.25
C LEU A 82 -13.02 19.77 -28.48
N ALA A 83 -12.61 20.18 -29.69
CA ALA A 83 -12.47 21.58 -30.08
C ALA A 83 -12.59 21.71 -31.60
N LYS A 84 -12.96 22.91 -32.05
CA LYS A 84 -13.09 23.28 -33.45
C LYS A 84 -12.11 24.40 -33.78
N LEU A 85 -11.51 24.31 -34.96
CA LEU A 85 -10.69 25.38 -35.53
C LEU A 85 -11.55 26.24 -36.46
N ASP A 86 -11.18 27.51 -36.58
CA ASP A 86 -11.73 28.41 -37.58
C ASP A 86 -11.29 27.97 -38.97
N ILE A 87 -12.27 27.53 -39.78
CA ILE A 87 -12.04 27.00 -41.13
C ILE A 87 -12.23 28.03 -42.24
N ARG A 88 -12.63 29.28 -41.95
CA ARG A 88 -12.87 30.31 -42.97
C ARG A 88 -11.68 30.48 -43.93
N PRO A 89 -10.41 30.52 -43.47
CA PRO A 89 -9.26 30.61 -44.36
C PRO A 89 -9.11 29.39 -45.28
N LEU A 90 -9.46 28.21 -44.78
CA LEU A 90 -9.37 26.95 -45.52
C LEU A 90 -10.47 26.85 -46.58
N GLU A 91 -11.69 27.25 -46.25
CA GLU A 91 -12.83 27.28 -47.18
C GLU A 91 -12.57 28.21 -48.37
N MET A 92 -11.98 29.38 -48.12
CA MET A 92 -11.56 30.28 -49.19
C MET A 92 -10.53 29.61 -50.11
N GLY A 93 -9.52 28.95 -49.56
CA GLY A 93 -8.51 28.23 -50.34
C GLY A 93 -9.10 27.10 -51.18
N VAL A 94 -10.02 26.31 -50.60
CA VAL A 94 -10.72 25.23 -51.32
C VAL A 94 -11.59 25.79 -52.43
N GLY A 95 -12.35 26.87 -52.19
CA GLY A 95 -13.19 27.50 -53.23
C GLY A 95 -12.37 27.94 -54.45
N MET A 96 -11.21 28.55 -54.22
CA MET A 96 -10.28 28.95 -55.29
C MET A 96 -9.73 27.74 -56.06
N ALA A 97 -9.36 26.67 -55.35
CA ALA A 97 -8.83 25.45 -55.97
C ALA A 97 -9.88 24.67 -56.77
N GLN A 98 -11.14 24.68 -56.31
CA GLN A 98 -12.27 24.03 -56.99
C GLN A 98 -12.84 24.88 -58.13
N GLY A 99 -12.29 26.08 -58.39
CA GLY A 99 -12.70 26.95 -59.49
C GLY A 99 -14.07 27.57 -59.31
N PHE A 100 -14.58 27.68 -58.08
CA PHE A 100 -15.87 28.33 -57.81
C PHE A 100 -15.63 29.83 -57.56
N PRO A 101 -16.01 30.73 -58.49
CA PRO A 101 -15.89 32.16 -58.26
C PRO A 101 -16.88 32.55 -57.16
N ILE A 102 -16.37 33.08 -56.05
CA ILE A 102 -17.19 33.71 -55.02
C ILE A 102 -17.80 34.96 -55.64
N ILE A 103 -19.08 34.88 -56.05
CA ILE A 103 -19.86 36.07 -56.34
C ILE A 103 -20.18 36.69 -54.97
N GLN A 104 -19.61 37.88 -54.73
CA GLN A 104 -19.88 38.73 -53.56
C GLN A 104 -21.36 39.09 -53.46
#